data_AF-A0A975LHC4-F1
#
_entry.id   AF-A0A975LHC4-F1
#
_cell.length_a   1.000
_cell.length_b   1.000
_cell.length_c   1.000
_cell.angle_alpha   90.00
_cell.angle_beta   90.00
_cell.angle_gamma   90.00
#
_symmetry.space_group_name_H-M   'P 1'
#
loop_
_entity.id
_entity.type
_entity.pdbx_description
1 polymer ?
#
loop_
_entity_poly.entity_id
_entity_poly.type
_entity_poly.pdbx_seq_one_letter_code
_entity_poly.pdbx_strand_id
1 'polypeptide(L)'
;MKGKKIIFFCILLVSVSYLIGSFIICGFNTMPIMYHHYYRKTFNYWYLPNNIFIWLGLVSIIILLILSSYSKKERKALEILEKRLSTGEISIEEFKEISKELKK
;
A
#
# COMPACT_ATOMS: atom_id res chain seq x y z
N MET A 1 0.02 -17.40 -8.11
CA MET A 1 -0.32 -16.01 -7.72
C MET A 1 -0.99 -15.87 -6.34
N LYS A 2 -1.80 -16.83 -5.87
CA LYS A 2 -2.49 -16.75 -4.56
C LYS A 2 -1.54 -16.69 -3.35
N GLY A 3 -0.49 -17.53 -3.32
CA GLY A 3 0.49 -17.53 -2.22
C GLY A 3 1.30 -16.23 -2.07
N LYS A 4 1.66 -15.58 -3.18
CA LYS A 4 2.39 -14.29 -3.15
C LYS A 4 1.55 -13.17 -2.54
N LYS A 5 0.24 -13.16 -2.80
CA LYS A 5 -0.71 -12.20 -2.18
C LYS A 5 -0.83 -12.44 -0.67
N ILE A 6 -0.91 -13.70 -0.24
CA ILE A 6 -0.96 -14.06 1.19
C ILE A 6 0.31 -13.59 1.92
N ILE A 7 1.49 -13.83 1.35
CA ILE A 7 2.76 -13.38 1.92
C ILE A 7 2.80 -11.85 2.06
N PHE A 8 2.36 -11.13 1.03
CA PHE A 8 2.26 -9.67 1.08
C PHE A 8 1.33 -9.20 2.21
N PHE A 9 0.14 -9.81 2.35
CA PHE A 9 -0.79 -9.49 3.43
C PHE A 9 -0.22 -9.82 4.82
N CYS A 10 0.50 -10.93 4.98
CA CYS A 10 1.16 -11.26 6.24
C CYS A 10 2.24 -10.23 6.61
N ILE A 11 3.08 -9.80 5.65
CA ILE A 11 4.10 -8.76 5.89
C ILE A 11 3.44 -7.44 6.28
N LEU A 12 2.37 -7.07 5.58
CA LEU A 12 1.63 -5.84 5.85
C LEU A 12 0.99 -5.87 7.24
N LEU A 13 0.37 -6.99 7.61
CA LEU A 13 -0.25 -7.18 8.92
C LEU A 13 0.79 -7.11 10.05
N VAL A 14 1.95 -7.73 9.89
CA VAL A 14 3.06 -7.64 10.86
C VAL A 14 3.58 -6.20 10.98
N SER A 15 3.76 -5.50 9.87
CA SER A 15 4.24 -4.10 9.85
C SER A 15 3.26 -3.16 10.55
N VAL A 16 1.96 -3.26 10.23
CA VAL A 16 0.91 -2.44 10.85
C VAL A 16 0.78 -2.75 12.33
N SER A 17 0.79 -4.05 12.71
CA SER A 17 0.68 -4.46 14.12
C SER A 17 1.88 -3.99 14.93
N TYR A 18 3.09 -4.02 14.35
CA TYR A 18 4.28 -3.48 14.98
C TYR A 18 4.20 -1.97 15.16
N LEU A 19 3.71 -1.21 14.16
CA LEU A 19 3.55 0.24 14.29
C LEU A 19 2.51 0.62 15.36
N ILE A 20 1.38 -0.09 15.41
CA ILE A 20 0.36 0.10 16.45
C ILE A 20 0.93 -0.27 17.82
N GLY A 21 1.61 -1.40 17.94
CA GLY A 21 2.24 -1.84 19.19
C GLY A 21 3.32 -0.86 19.66
N SER A 22 4.17 -0.38 18.75
CA SER A 22 5.19 0.64 19.03
C SER A 22 4.55 1.97 19.42
N PHE A 23 3.48 2.40 18.75
CA PHE A 23 2.74 3.62 19.11
C PHE A 23 2.06 3.50 20.47
N ILE A 24 1.49 2.35 20.82
CA ILE A 24 0.90 2.12 22.13
C ILE A 24 2.00 2.06 23.20
N ILE A 25 3.05 1.26 23.00
CA ILE A 25 4.12 1.10 24.00
C ILE A 25 4.91 2.41 24.18
N CYS A 26 5.28 3.11 23.10
CA CYS A 26 5.95 4.40 23.18
C CYS A 26 4.97 5.50 23.62
N GLY A 27 3.76 5.57 23.08
CA GLY A 27 2.77 6.59 23.43
C GLY A 27 2.35 6.54 24.89
N PHE A 28 2.19 5.35 25.48
CA PHE A 28 1.90 5.20 26.90
C PHE A 28 3.15 5.36 27.80
N ASN A 29 4.37 5.10 27.32
CA ASN A 29 5.59 5.26 28.13
C ASN A 29 6.35 6.59 27.92
N THR A 30 6.02 7.41 26.91
CA THR A 30 6.75 8.65 26.58
C THR A 30 5.93 9.93 26.66
N MET A 31 4.67 9.83 27.08
CA MET A 31 3.81 10.96 27.40
C MET A 31 3.99 11.32 28.90
N PRO A 32 5.23 11.51 29.41
CA PRO A 32 5.89 12.81 29.31
C PRO A 32 7.44 12.73 29.41
N ILE A 33 8.17 12.54 28.31
CA ILE A 33 9.64 12.78 28.30
C ILE A 33 10.05 13.49 27.01
N MET A 34 9.31 14.53 26.65
CA MET A 34 9.92 15.70 26.03
C MET A 34 10.27 16.66 27.16
N TYR A 35 11.41 17.34 27.05
CA TYR A 35 12.01 18.29 28.01
C TYR A 35 12.98 17.67 29.03
N HIS A 36 14.23 17.46 28.63
CA HIS A 36 15.22 18.55 28.51
C HIS A 36 16.66 18.11 28.81
N HIS A 37 16.90 17.03 29.55
CA HIS A 37 18.28 16.67 29.93
C HIS A 37 18.47 15.17 29.95
N TYR A 38 19.08 14.60 28.91
CA TYR A 38 20.11 13.57 29.08
C TYR A 38 20.76 13.32 27.71
N TYR A 39 21.81 14.08 27.42
CA TYR A 39 22.86 13.72 26.47
C TYR A 39 23.64 12.50 26.99
N ARG A 40 22.96 11.37 27.21
CA ARG A 40 23.63 10.10 27.50
C ARG A 40 23.41 9.20 26.32
N LYS A 41 24.52 8.82 25.69
CA LYS A 41 24.67 7.85 24.61
C LYS A 41 24.02 6.51 25.00
N THR A 42 22.69 6.43 24.97
CA THR A 42 21.99 5.15 24.87
C THR A 42 21.82 4.92 23.39
N PHE A 43 22.74 4.16 22.81
CA PHE A 43 22.52 3.52 21.51
C PHE A 43 21.26 2.67 21.66
N ASN A 44 20.12 3.27 21.34
CA ASN A 44 18.84 2.64 21.57
C ASN A 44 18.68 1.62 20.44
N TYR A 45 19.03 0.36 20.71
CA TYR A 45 18.97 -0.74 19.74
C TYR A 45 17.58 -0.89 19.08
N TRP A 46 16.56 -0.29 19.68
CA TRP A 46 15.18 -0.21 19.19
C TRP A 46 14.95 0.85 18.11
N TYR A 47 15.85 1.83 17.92
CA TYR A 47 15.67 2.91 16.95
C TYR A 47 15.83 2.44 15.49
N LEU A 48 16.83 1.59 15.23
CA LEU A 48 17.08 0.99 13.92
C LEU A 48 15.92 0.12 13.40
N PRO A 49 15.42 -0.88 14.15
CA PRO A 49 14.30 -1.69 13.71
C PRO A 49 13.01 -0.85 13.59
N ASN A 50 12.77 0.11 14.49
CA ASN A 50 11.60 0.99 14.40
C ASN A 50 11.61 1.80 13.09
N ASN A 51 12.78 2.33 12.69
CA ASN A 51 12.91 3.03 11.42
C ASN A 51 12.64 2.10 10.22
N ILE A 52 13.18 0.89 10.22
CA ILE A 52 12.99 -0.09 9.13
C ILE A 52 11.49 -0.42 8.97
N PHE A 53 10.77 -0.66 10.06
CA PHE A 53 9.33 -0.97 9.99
C PHE A 53 8.49 0.22 9.53
N ILE A 54 8.84 1.45 9.93
CA ILE A 54 8.19 2.68 9.44
C ILE A 54 8.39 2.80 7.93
N TRP A 55 9.62 2.61 7.43
CA TRP A 55 9.92 2.67 6.01
C TRP A 55 9.20 1.59 5.22
N LEU A 56 9.16 0.35 5.72
CA LEU A 56 8.39 -0.74 5.10
C LEU A 56 6.89 -0.42 5.06
N GLY A 57 6.33 0.13 6.14
CA GLY A 57 4.95 0.58 6.21
C GLY A 57 4.63 1.65 5.17
N LEU A 58 5.44 2.71 5.10
CA LEU A 58 5.27 3.79 4.13
C LEU A 58 5.38 3.31 2.68
N VAL A 59 6.38 2.48 2.38
CA VAL A 59 6.55 1.89 1.04
C VAL A 59 5.33 1.05 0.67
N SER A 60 4.81 0.25 1.60
CA SER A 60 3.61 -0.56 1.35
C SER A 60 2.36 0.28 1.04
N ILE A 61 2.17 1.41 1.74
CA ILE A 61 1.07 2.34 1.49
C ILE A 61 1.20 2.98 0.12
N ILE A 62 2.40 3.44 -0.24
CA ILE A 62 2.67 4.05 -1.55
C ILE A 62 2.37 3.05 -2.68
N ILE A 63 2.82 1.80 -2.54
CA ILE A 63 2.53 0.73 -3.50
C ILE A 63 1.02 0.51 -3.63
N LEU A 64 0.27 0.45 -2.52
CA LEU A 64 -1.18 0.29 -2.55
C LEU A 64 -1.89 1.46 -3.24
N LEU A 65 -1.46 2.70 -3.00
CA LEU A 65 -2.00 3.90 -3.67
C LEU A 65 -1.75 3.85 -5.18
N ILE A 66 -0.54 3.46 -5.61
CA ILE A 66 -0.20 3.31 -7.02
C ILE A 66 -1.09 2.22 -7.67
N LEU A 67 -1.20 1.04 -7.06
CA LEU A 67 -2.06 -0.04 -7.56
C LEU A 67 -3.54 0.37 -7.63
N SER A 68 -4.04 1.09 -6.62
CA SER A 68 -5.40 1.62 -6.60
C SER A 68 -5.64 2.64 -7.72
N SER A 69 -4.66 3.48 -8.03
CA SER A 69 -4.76 4.43 -9.14
C SER A 69 -4.79 3.74 -10.50
N TYR A 70 -4.04 2.65 -10.67
CA TYR A 70 -3.99 1.87 -11.89
C TYR A 70 -5.32 1.18 -12.17
N SER A 71 -5.91 0.53 -11.17
CA SER A 71 -7.21 -0.15 -11.31
C SER A 71 -8.35 0.83 -11.64
N LYS A 72 -8.29 2.07 -11.13
CA LYS A 72 -9.25 3.12 -11.47
C LYS A 72 -9.14 3.57 -12.93
N LYS A 73 -7.92 3.64 -13.47
CA LYS A 73 -7.70 3.98 -14.90
C LYS A 73 -8.18 2.86 -15.81
N GLU A 74 -7.86 1.61 -15.50
CA GLU A 74 -8.30 0.44 -16.25
C GLU A 74 -9.84 0.36 -16.30
N ARG A 75 -10.50 0.57 -15.15
CA ARG A 75 -11.97 0.59 -15.07
C ARG A 75 -12.59 1.68 -15.94
N LYS A 76 -12.02 2.89 -15.92
CA LYS A 76 -12.47 3.99 -16.80
C LYS A 76 -12.26 3.68 -18.28
N ALA A 77 -11.14 3.04 -18.63
CA ALA A 77 -10.86 2.64 -20.02
C ALA A 77 -11.88 1.61 -20.53
N LEU A 78 -12.22 0.61 -19.70
CA LEU A 78 -13.25 -0.38 -20.01
C LEU A 78 -14.64 0.25 -20.14
N GLU A 79 -14.99 1.20 -19.27
CA GLU A 79 -16.27 1.92 -19.32
C GLU A 79 -16.42 2.73 -20.63
N ILE A 80 -15.35 3.38 -21.09
CA ILE A 80 -15.34 4.05 -22.39
C ILE A 80 -15.52 3.04 -23.53
N LEU A 81 -14.84 1.89 -23.45
CA LEU A 81 -14.92 0.84 -24.47
C LEU A 81 -16.34 0.25 -24.57
N GLU A 82 -16.99 -0.02 -23.44
CA GLU A 82 -18.38 -0.48 -23.37
C GLU A 82 -19.34 0.54 -23.96
N LYS A 83 -19.12 1.83 -23.69
CA LYS A 83 -19.94 2.91 -24.27
C LYS A 83 -19.82 2.91 -25.79
N ARG A 84 -18.61 2.78 -26.35
CA ARG A 84 -18.39 2.74 -27.80
C ARG A 84 -19.01 1.52 -28.47
N LEU A 85 -19.02 0.38 -27.78
CA LEU A 85 -19.74 -0.81 -28.26
C LEU A 85 -21.26 -0.56 -28.28
N SER A 86 -21.80 0.08 -27.23
CA SER A 86 -23.23 0.37 -27.12
C SER A 86 -23.72 1.37 -28.18
N THR A 87 -22.86 2.27 -28.64
CA THR A 87 -23.16 3.23 -29.71
C THR A 87 -22.91 2.65 -31.11
N GLY A 88 -22.39 1.43 -31.21
CA GLY A 88 -22.05 0.78 -32.48
C GLY A 88 -20.82 1.36 -33.17
N GLU A 89 -19.99 2.14 -32.47
CA GLU A 89 -18.74 2.68 -33.02
C GLU A 89 -17.66 1.61 -33.25
N ILE A 90 -17.74 0.51 -32.49
CA ILE A 90 -16.81 -0.62 -32.57
C ILE A 90 -17.59 -1.93 -32.63
N SER A 91 -17.02 -2.94 -33.27
CA SER A 91 -17.59 -4.29 -33.33
C SER A 91 -17.37 -5.07 -32.02
N ILE A 92 -18.10 -6.17 -31.85
CA ILE A 92 -17.92 -7.08 -30.70
C ILE A 92 -16.52 -7.71 -30.73
N GLU A 93 -16.00 -7.98 -31.92
CA GLU A 93 -14.67 -8.52 -32.15
C GLU A 93 -13.59 -7.54 -31.69
N GLU A 94 -13.68 -6.27 -32.10
CA GLU A 94 -12.76 -5.20 -31.70
C GLU A 94 -12.81 -4.96 -30.18
N PHE A 95 -14.01 -4.98 -29.58
CA PHE A 95 -14.16 -4.87 -28.13
C PHE A 95 -13.42 -6.01 -27.39
N LYS A 96 -13.54 -7.25 -27.88
CA LYS A 96 -12.86 -8.42 -27.27
C LYS A 96 -11.33 -8.32 -27.38
N GLU A 97 -10.83 -7.84 -28.50
CA GLU A 97 -9.39 -7.68 -28.71
C GLU A 97 -8.79 -6.62 -27.78
N ILE A 98 -9.39 -5.42 -27.76
CA ILE A 98 -8.89 -4.30 -26.96
C ILE A 98 -9.08 -4.56 -25.45
N SER A 99 -10.20 -5.16 -25.03
CA SER A 99 -10.43 -5.49 -23.62
C SER A 99 -9.47 -6.57 -23.10
N LYS A 100 -8.98 -7.46 -23.98
CA LYS A 100 -7.97 -8.47 -23.64
C LYS A 100 -6.59 -7.84 -23.47
N GLU A 101 -6.27 -6.81 -24.24
CA GLU A 101 -5.04 -6.04 -24.09
C GLU A 101 -5.05 -5.18 -22.82
N LEU A 102 -6.17 -4.54 -22.49
CA LEU A 102 -6.31 -3.71 -21.29
C LEU A 102 -6.22 -4.49 -19.97
N LYS A 103 -6.56 -5.78 -19.99
CA LYS A 103 -6.54 -6.67 -18.80
C LYS A 103 -5.23 -7.46 -18.65
N LYS A 104 -4.28 -7.29 -19.56
CA LYS A 104 -3.00 -8.01 -19.57
C LYS A 104 -1.97 -7.30 -18.68
#